data_AF-A0A9Q1CZP5-F1
#
_entry.id   AF-A0A9Q1CZP5-F1
#
_cell.length_a   1.000
_cell.length_b   1.000
_cell.length_c   1.000
_cell.angle_alpha   90.00
_cell.angle_beta   90.00
_cell.angle_gamma   90.00
#
_symmetry.space_group_name_H-M   'P 1'
#
loop_
_entity.id
_entity.type
_entity.pdbx_description
1 polymer ?
#
loop_
_entity_poly.entity_id
_entity_poly.type
_entity_poly.pdbx_seq_one_letter_code
_entity_poly.pdbx_strand_id
1 'polypeptide(L)' 'MALNRNHSQNGGVLINNGESVLRECKNVELSFTDFTSKTDLLKGTKKGSVYLTPYRMLFVSTNARDGLGSFMFPYYLMN' A
#
# COMPACT_ATOMS: atom_id res chain seq x y z
N MET A 1 -8.33 5.89 -0.61
CA MET A 1 -7.40 4.77 -0.87
C MET A 1 -7.94 3.92 -2.02
N ALA A 2 -7.07 3.27 -2.79
CA ALA A 2 -7.44 2.24 -3.75
C ALA A 2 -6.56 0.99 -3.62
N LEU A 3 -7.16 -0.19 -3.75
CA LEU A 3 -6.46 -1.46 -3.96
C LEU A 3 -5.86 -1.49 -5.37
N ASN A 4 -4.64 -1.99 -5.55
CA ASN A 4 -4.00 -2.01 -6.87
C ASN A 4 -3.03 -3.18 -7.05
N ARG A 5 -2.35 -3.20 -8.20
CA ARG A 5 -1.26 -4.14 -8.53
C ARG A 5 0.07 -3.42 -8.79
N ASN A 6 0.34 -2.34 -8.06
CA ASN A 6 1.63 -1.64 -8.13
C ASN A 6 2.74 -2.36 -7.34
N HIS A 7 2.84 -3.68 -7.49
CA HIS A 7 3.86 -4.49 -6.85
C HIS A 7 4.37 -5.59 -7.80
N SER A 8 5.62 -6.00 -7.62
CA SER A 8 6.20 -7.15 -8.33
C SER A 8 5.90 -8.47 -7.60
N GLN A 9 5.99 -9.61 -8.31
CA GLN A 9 5.79 -10.94 -7.70
C GLN A 9 6.81 -11.26 -6.60
N ASN A 10 8.02 -10.69 -6.67
CA ASN A 10 9.10 -10.94 -5.71
C ASN A 10 9.18 -9.87 -4.61
N GLY A 11 8.11 -9.09 -4.44
CA GLY A 11 8.12 -7.89 -3.61
C GLY A 11 8.73 -6.69 -4.34
N GLY A 12 8.51 -5.50 -3.79
CA GLY A 12 8.91 -4.24 -4.41
C GLY A 12 7.76 -3.54 -5.14
N VAL A 13 7.86 -2.22 -5.24
CA VAL A 13 6.83 -1.35 -5.81
C VAL A 13 7.02 -1.15 -7.31
N LEU A 14 5.92 -1.10 -8.06
CA LEU A 14 5.92 -0.70 -9.47
C LEU A 14 5.49 0.77 -9.56
N ILE A 15 6.41 1.63 -9.98
CA ILE A 15 6.20 3.07 -10.14
C ILE A 15 6.03 3.42 -11.61
N ASN A 16 5.12 4.35 -11.90
CA ASN A 16 4.86 4.78 -13.28
C ASN A 16 6.03 5.61 -13.82
N ASN A 17 6.23 5.58 -15.14
CA ASN A 17 7.21 6.45 -15.79
C ASN A 17 6.92 7.93 -15.47
N GLY A 18 7.95 8.66 -15.04
CA GLY A 18 7.83 10.07 -14.62
C GLY A 18 7.49 10.28 -13.14
N GLU A 19 7.29 9.21 -12.37
CA GLU A 19 7.16 9.25 -10.91
C GLU A 19 8.43 8.66 -10.28
N SER A 20 8.91 9.28 -9.19
CA SER A 20 10.07 8.80 -8.45
C SER A 20 9.69 8.45 -7.01
N VAL A 21 10.42 7.51 -6.41
CA VAL A 21 10.35 7.25 -4.98
C VAL A 21 11.17 8.31 -4.26
N LEU A 22 10.53 9.09 -3.41
CA LEU A 22 11.18 10.07 -2.53
C LEU A 22 11.71 9.42 -1.26
N ARG A 23 10.98 8.42 -0.74
CA ARG A 23 11.36 7.67 0.46
C ARG A 23 10.77 6.27 0.45
N GLU A 24 11.58 5.31 0.90
CA GLU A 24 11.13 3.97 1.27
C GLU A 24 11.15 3.83 2.81
N CYS A 25 10.08 3.28 3.37
CA CYS A 25 9.98 2.91 4.78
C CYS A 25 9.65 1.41 4.86
N LYS A 26 10.59 0.61 5.37
CA LYS A 26 10.42 -0.84 5.52
C LYS A 26 9.79 -1.18 6.87
N ASN A 27 9.26 -2.40 6.99
CA ASN A 27 8.72 -2.98 8.23
C ASN A 27 7.58 -2.15 8.84
N VAL A 28 6.72 -1.61 7.99
CA VAL A 28 5.56 -0.84 8.41
C VAL A 28 4.39 -1.77 8.68
N GLU A 29 3.63 -1.45 9.73
CA GLU A 29 2.35 -2.07 10.04
C GLU A 29 1.21 -1.12 9.65
N LEU A 30 0.24 -1.62 8.89
CA LEU A 30 -0.93 -0.90 8.43
C LEU A 30 -2.19 -1.60 8.93
N SER A 31 -3.05 -0.88 9.63
CA SER A 31 -4.34 -1.37 10.10
C SER A 31 -5.45 -0.36 9.75
N PHE A 32 -6.66 -0.87 9.56
CA PHE A 32 -7.86 -0.06 9.30
C PHE A 32 -8.81 -0.20 10.49
N THR A 33 -9.02 0.89 11.24
CA THR A 33 -9.80 0.87 12.48
C THR A 33 -11.29 1.17 12.27
N ASP A 34 -11.62 2.02 11.29
CA ASP A 34 -12.99 2.54 11.10
C ASP A 34 -13.71 1.93 9.87
N PHE A 35 -13.33 0.71 9.48
CA PHE A 35 -13.96 0.05 8.33
C PHE A 35 -15.26 -0.65 8.76
N THR A 36 -16.40 0.01 8.53
CA THR A 36 -17.75 -0.52 8.82
C THR A 36 -18.19 -1.63 7.85
N SER A 37 -17.47 -1.84 6.75
CA SER A 37 -17.79 -2.89 5.77
C SER A 37 -17.34 -4.27 6.26
N LYS A 38 -18.22 -5.28 6.11
CA LYS A 38 -18.01 -6.69 6.52
C LYS A 38 -16.88 -7.45 5.80
N THR A 39 -15.99 -6.77 5.08
CA THR A 39 -14.94 -7.44 4.30
C THR A 39 -13.78 -7.84 5.20
N ASP A 40 -13.55 -9.15 5.32
CA ASP A 40 -12.42 -9.71 6.10
C ASP A 40 -11.04 -9.40 5.49
N LEU A 41 -10.99 -8.97 4.22
CA LEU A 41 -9.72 -8.69 3.54
C LEU A 41 -8.90 -7.61 4.26
N LEU A 42 -9.56 -6.55 4.75
CA LEU A 42 -8.89 -5.41 5.39
C LEU A 42 -8.79 -5.55 6.92
N LYS A 43 -9.32 -6.63 7.51
CA LYS A 43 -9.24 -6.85 8.95
C LYS A 43 -7.80 -7.13 9.38
N GLY A 44 -7.50 -6.72 10.62
CA GLY A 44 -6.23 -6.94 11.27
C GLY A 44 -5.11 -6.03 10.75
N THR A 45 -3.88 -6.42 11.06
CA THR A 45 -2.68 -5.67 10.70
C THR A 45 -1.99 -6.30 9.50
N LYS A 46 -1.64 -5.46 8.53
CA LYS A 46 -0.87 -5.81 7.33
C LYS A 46 0.57 -5.35 7.50
N LYS A 47 1.55 -6.21 7.19
CA LYS A 47 2.97 -5.88 7.25
C LYS A 47 3.53 -5.64 5.86
N GLY A 48 4.34 -4.60 5.70
CA GLY A 48 4.79 -4.19 4.37
C GLY A 48 5.86 -3.12 4.36
N SER A 49 6.11 -2.60 3.16
CA SER A 49 6.89 -1.39 2.93
C SER A 49 5.97 -0.27 2.44
N VAL A 50 6.25 0.95 2.86
CA VAL A 50 5.63 2.17 2.35
C VAL A 50 6.61 2.92 1.46
N TYR A 51 6.12 3.41 0.32
CA TYR A 51 6.85 4.23 -0.62
C TYR A 51 6.13 5.57 -0.75
N LEU A 52 6.86 6.65 -0.53
CA LEU A 52 6.37 8.00 -0.76
C LEU A 52 6.85 8.46 -2.13
N THR A 53 5.92 8.95 -2.94
CA THR A 53 6.19 9.60 -4.23
C THR A 53 5.68 11.04 -4.17
N PRO A 54 5.89 11.89 -5.18
CA PRO A 54 5.35 13.25 -5.17
C PRO A 54 3.81 13.34 -5.03
N TYR A 55 3.06 12.29 -5.40
CA TYR A 55 1.60 12.38 -5.56
C TYR A 55 0.82 11.42 -4.66
N ARG A 56 1.47 10.38 -4.13
CA ARG A 56 0.80 9.31 -3.40
C ARG A 56 1.73 8.57 -2.46
N MET A 57 1.12 8.00 -1.43
CA MET A 57 1.71 6.91 -0.66
C MET A 57 1.32 5.59 -1.33
N LEU A 58 2.27 4.65 -1.41
CA LEU A 58 2.01 3.27 -1.77
C LEU A 58 2.39 2.36 -0.59
N PHE A 59 1.55 1.39 -0.29
CA PHE A 59 1.88 0.29 0.60
C PHE A 59 2.01 -0.99 -0.22
N VAL A 60 3.07 -1.75 -0.01
CA VAL A 60 3.26 -3.08 -0.61
C VAL A 60 3.42 -4.10 0.51
N SER A 61 2.54 -5.09 0.54
CA SER A 61 2.57 -6.19 1.49
C SER A 61 3.83 -7.03 1.30
N THR A 62 4.45 -7.45 2.40
CA THR A 62 5.50 -8.49 2.37
C THR A 62 4.92 -9.90 2.28
N ASN A 63 3.61 -10.05 2.53
CA ASN A 63 2.92 -11.32 2.44
C ASN A 63 2.19 -11.44 1.10
N ALA A 64 2.77 -12.21 0.17
CA ALA A 64 2.18 -12.50 -1.14
C ALA A 64 0.88 -13.32 -1.07
N ARG A 65 0.60 -13.98 0.06
CA ARG A 65 -0.68 -14.69 0.29
C ARG A 65 -1.78 -13.77 0.79
N ASP A 66 -1.44 -12.54 1.18
CA ASP A 66 -2.42 -11.53 1.54
C ASP A 66 -3.05 -11.02 0.24
N GLY A 67 -4.28 -11.46 -0.06
CA GLY A 67 -4.93 -11.32 -1.38
C GLY A 67 -5.12 -9.90 -1.90
N LEU A 68 -4.64 -8.90 -1.17
CA LEU A 68 -4.70 -7.48 -1.51
C LEU A 68 -3.37 -6.97 -2.12
N GLY A 69 -2.22 -7.54 -1.76
CA GLY A 69 -0.92 -7.21 -2.36
C GLY A 69 -0.41 -5.77 -2.11
N SER A 70 -1.04 -4.74 -2.71
CA SER A 70 -0.64 -3.35 -2.54
C SER A 70 -1.81 -2.36 -2.57
N PHE A 71 -1.62 -1.23 -1.90
CA PHE A 71 -2.57 -0.12 -1.81
C PHE A 71 -1.92 1.18 -2.25
N MET A 72 -2.72 2.10 -2.79
CA MET A 72 -2.30 3.50 -2.94
C MET A 72 -3.23 4.45 -2.20
N PHE A 73 -2.63 5.52 -1.70
CA PHE A 73 -3.30 6.62 -1.06
C PHE A 73 -2.84 7.91 -1.73
N PRO A 74 -3.64 8.42 -2.69
CA PRO A 74 -3.37 9.73 -3.29
C PRO A 74 -3.47 10.80 -2.22
N TYR A 75 -2.49 11.71 -2.15
CA TYR A 75 -2.46 12.73 -1.10
C TYR A 75 -3.67 13.66 -1.15
N TYR A 76 -4.20 13.96 -2.35
CA TYR A 76 -5.38 14.80 -2.50
C TYR A 76 -6.68 14.19 -1.93
N LEU A 77 -6.67 12.90 -1.53
CA LEU A 77 -7.79 12.20 -0.88
C LEU A 77 -7.55 11.98 0.62
N MET A 78 -6.46 12.51 1.18
CA MET A 78 -6.08 12.36 2.58
C MET A 78 -6.19 13.73 3.25
N ASN A 79 -7.39 14.04 3.76
CA ASN A 79 -7.66 15.23 4.58
C ASN A 79 -7.65 14.87 6.07
#